data_AF-A0A3R7BA34-F1
#
_entry.id   AF-A0A3R7BA34-F1
#
_cell.length_a   1.000
_cell.length_b   1.000
_cell.length_c   1.000
_cell.angle_alpha   90.00
_cell.angle_beta   90.00
_cell.angle_gamma   90.00
#
_symmetry.space_group_name_H-M   'P 1'
#
loop_
_entity.id
_entity.type
_entity.pdbx_description
1 polymer ?
#
loop_
_entity_poly.entity_id
_entity_poly.type
_entity_poly.pdbx_seq_one_letter_code
_entity_poly.pdbx_strand_id
1 'polypeptide(L)'
;MLTLDRSNYSAVVTHCTNRSLRQLMYQAERTVATSPPYDNTPIIQEMLQLRREQAALLGFDSFASLSLENKMAPSASAVQDMLDLLRDKCVPLARAELADLEAFVKDFAPDVLDGLFAFVRELFGIRIEVSWLYVDSMRGLA
;
A
#
# COMPACT_ATOMS: atom_id res chain seq x y z
N MET A 1 -2.57 24.07 14.81
CA MET A 1 -1.48 23.09 14.68
C MET A 1 -1.99 21.96 13.79
N LEU A 2 -1.23 21.54 12.76
CA LEU A 2 -1.61 20.42 11.89
C LEU A 2 -0.88 19.14 12.36
N THR A 3 -1.57 18.00 12.33
CA THR A 3 -1.07 16.69 12.76
C THR A 3 -1.41 15.61 11.74
N LEU A 4 -0.77 14.44 11.83
CA LEU A 4 -0.91 13.33 10.87
C LEU A 4 -2.00 12.31 11.25
N ASP A 5 -2.81 12.58 12.28
CA ASP A 5 -3.97 11.74 12.55
C ASP A 5 -4.94 11.77 11.36
N ARG A 6 -5.69 10.67 11.19
CA ARG A 6 -6.48 10.45 9.99
C ARG A 6 -7.45 11.59 9.69
N SER A 7 -8.04 12.19 10.71
CA SER A 7 -9.01 13.28 10.57
C SER A 7 -8.35 14.53 9.98
N ASN A 8 -7.24 14.98 10.57
CA ASN A 8 -6.52 16.15 10.07
C ASN A 8 -5.87 15.91 8.70
N TYR A 9 -5.24 14.76 8.51
CA TYR A 9 -4.62 14.39 7.24
C TYR A 9 -5.63 14.38 6.08
N SER A 10 -6.77 13.69 6.26
CA SER A 10 -7.79 13.58 5.21
C SER A 10 -8.43 14.92 4.85
N ALA A 11 -8.68 15.78 5.85
CA ALA A 11 -9.21 17.12 5.61
C ALA A 11 -8.25 17.97 4.76
N VAL A 12 -6.94 17.93 5.06
CA VAL A 12 -5.94 18.72 4.32
C VAL A 12 -5.77 18.19 2.90
N VAL A 13 -5.59 16.89 2.72
CA VAL A 13 -5.35 16.32 1.39
C VAL A 13 -6.57 16.44 0.47
N THR A 14 -7.78 16.41 1.03
CA THR A 14 -9.02 16.49 0.24
C THR A 14 -9.43 17.93 -0.10
N HIS A 15 -9.33 18.86 0.86
CA HIS A 15 -9.98 20.18 0.73
C HIS A 15 -9.00 21.36 0.67
N CYS A 16 -7.75 21.19 1.08
CA CYS A 16 -6.81 22.32 1.09
C CYS A 16 -6.46 22.73 -0.34
N THR A 17 -6.64 24.00 -0.68
CA THR A 17 -6.27 24.53 -2.00
C THR A 17 -4.75 24.67 -2.18
N ASN A 18 -3.98 24.80 -1.08
CA ASN A 18 -2.52 24.90 -1.12
C ASN A 18 -1.86 23.56 -1.48
N ARG A 19 -1.36 23.45 -2.72
CA ARG A 19 -0.70 22.26 -3.26
C ARG A 19 0.52 21.83 -2.44
N SER A 20 1.40 22.76 -2.09
CA SER A 20 2.63 22.45 -1.35
C SER A 20 2.34 21.88 0.03
N LEU A 21 1.29 22.37 0.69
CA LEU A 21 0.85 21.83 1.98
C LEU A 21 0.27 20.41 1.85
N ARG A 22 -0.54 20.13 0.81
CA ARG A 22 -1.02 18.77 0.54
C ARG A 22 0.14 17.79 0.33
N GLN A 23 1.13 18.20 -0.47
CA GLN A 23 2.32 17.39 -0.75
C GLN A 23 3.12 17.13 0.53
N LEU A 24 3.37 18.15 1.35
CA LEU A 24 4.07 18.00 2.62
C LEU A 24 3.37 17.01 3.55
N MET A 25 2.05 17.15 3.72
CA MET A 25 1.26 16.27 4.58
C MET A 25 1.25 14.82 4.08
N TYR A 26 1.13 14.62 2.77
CA TYR A 26 1.24 13.30 2.13
C TYR A 26 2.59 12.64 2.41
N GLN A 27 3.68 13.33 2.10
CA GLN A 27 5.03 12.80 2.32
C GLN A 27 5.26 12.47 3.79
N ALA A 28 4.91 13.40 4.69
CA ALA A 28 5.06 13.21 6.12
C ALA A 28 4.29 11.99 6.66
N GLU A 29 3.06 11.75 6.19
CA GLU A 29 2.25 10.61 6.62
C GLU A 29 2.74 9.27 6.03
N ARG A 30 3.27 9.28 4.79
CA ARG A 30 3.83 8.08 4.13
C ARG A 30 5.18 7.65 4.70
N THR A 31 5.98 8.58 5.24
CA THR A 31 7.31 8.29 5.81
C THR A 31 7.29 8.17 7.34
N VAL A 32 6.12 7.99 7.94
CA VAL A 32 6.04 7.72 9.38
C VAL A 32 6.79 6.42 9.68
N ALA A 33 7.67 6.48 10.68
CA ALA A 33 8.44 5.34 11.15
C ALA A 33 9.39 4.70 10.12
N THR A 34 9.91 5.50 9.18
CA THR A 34 10.91 5.05 8.19
C THR A 34 12.31 5.61 8.44
N SER A 35 12.51 6.37 9.52
CA SER A 35 13.77 7.07 9.82
C SER A 35 14.04 7.10 11.33
N PRO A 36 15.32 7.14 11.78
CA PRO A 36 15.67 7.22 13.19
C PRO A 36 15.06 8.44 13.91
N PRO A 37 14.72 8.32 15.20
CA PRO A 37 14.87 7.15 16.07
C PRO A 37 13.69 6.15 16.00
N TYR A 38 12.72 6.37 15.10
CA TYR A 38 11.46 5.61 15.05
C TYR A 38 11.38 4.66 13.85
N ASP A 39 12.52 4.27 13.26
CA ASP A 39 12.54 3.39 12.08
C ASP A 39 12.08 1.97 12.43
N ASN A 40 10.98 1.53 11.82
CA ASN A 40 10.40 0.20 12.00
C ASN A 40 10.98 -0.86 11.04
N THR A 41 11.78 -0.46 10.05
CA THR A 41 12.38 -1.38 9.07
C THR A 41 13.13 -2.55 9.73
N PRO A 42 14.07 -2.34 10.67
CA PRO A 42 14.78 -3.45 11.31
C PRO A 42 13.85 -4.32 12.17
N ILE A 43 12.85 -3.73 12.83
CA ILE A 43 11.87 -4.46 13.65
C ILE A 43 11.04 -5.39 12.77
N ILE A 44 10.59 -4.92 11.60
CA ILE A 44 9.83 -5.74 10.65
C ILE A 44 10.67 -6.92 10.16
N GLN A 45 11.96 -6.69 9.85
CA GLN A 45 12.87 -7.76 9.42
C GLN A 45 13.04 -8.84 10.49
N GLU A 46 13.26 -8.44 11.74
CA GLU A 46 13.35 -9.36 12.88
C GLU A 46 12.04 -10.13 13.08
N MET A 47 10.89 -9.45 13.03
CA MET A 47 9.58 -10.09 13.14
C MET A 47 9.34 -11.13 12.05
N LEU A 48 9.77 -10.88 10.80
CA LEU A 48 9.64 -11.84 9.71
C LEU A 48 10.51 -13.08 9.94
N GLN A 49 11.74 -12.89 10.41
CA GLN A 49 12.64 -13.99 10.76
C GLN A 49 12.06 -14.86 11.88
N LEU A 50 11.61 -14.24 12.97
CA LEU A 50 11.01 -14.95 14.12
C LEU A 50 9.72 -15.69 13.74
N ARG A 51 8.89 -15.11 12.86
CA ARG A 51 7.68 -15.76 12.36
C ARG A 51 7.99 -17.00 11.53
N ARG A 52 9.04 -16.96 10.72
CA ARG A 52 9.50 -18.13 9.95
C ARG A 52 10.00 -19.24 10.87
N GLU A 53 10.81 -18.89 11.87
CA GLU A 53 11.30 -19.83 12.88
C GLU A 53 10.14 -20.46 13.67
N GLN A 54 9.16 -19.66 14.08
CA GLN A 54 7.96 -20.14 14.77
C GLN A 54 7.18 -21.17 13.93
N ALA A 55 6.98 -20.90 12.63
CA ALA A 55 6.30 -21.83 11.73
C ALA A 55 7.06 -23.16 11.61
N ALA A 56 8.38 -23.09 11.38
CA ALA A 56 9.23 -24.27 11.25
C ALA A 56 9.23 -25.14 12.52
N LEU A 57 9.30 -24.52 13.70
CA LEU A 57 9.24 -25.23 14.99
C LEU A 57 7.92 -25.96 15.22
N LEU A 58 6.83 -25.46 14.64
CA LEU A 58 5.50 -26.05 14.74
C LEU A 58 5.18 -27.00 13.57
N GLY A 59 6.14 -27.25 12.67
CA GLY A 59 5.99 -28.16 11.54
C GLY A 59 5.21 -27.59 10.35
N PHE A 60 5.12 -26.26 10.23
CA PHE A 60 4.50 -25.59 9.08
C PHE A 60 5.56 -25.05 8.11
N ASP A 61 5.25 -25.09 6.82
CA ASP A 61 6.16 -24.61 5.76
C ASP A 61 6.35 -23.08 5.75
N SER A 62 5.36 -22.34 6.27
CA SER A 62 5.36 -20.87 6.29
C SER A 62 4.52 -20.34 7.46
N PHE A 63 4.78 -19.09 7.84
CA PHE A 63 3.92 -18.43 8.83
C PHE A 63 2.50 -18.21 8.31
N ALA A 64 2.32 -18.09 6.98
CA ALA A 64 1.01 -17.99 6.36
C ALA A 64 0.19 -19.27 6.59
N SER A 65 0.78 -20.46 6.39
CA SER A 65 0.14 -21.74 6.66
C SER A 65 -0.24 -21.87 8.15
N LEU A 66 0.71 -21.57 9.05
CA LEU A 66 0.44 -21.55 10.50
C LEU A 66 -0.72 -20.62 10.87
N SER A 67 -0.78 -19.42 10.25
CA SER A 67 -1.81 -18.43 10.55
C SER A 67 -3.19 -18.81 10.04
N LEU A 68 -3.27 -19.66 9.02
CA LEU A 68 -4.50 -20.07 8.36
C LEU A 68 -5.17 -21.28 9.00
N GLU A 69 -4.43 -22.07 9.79
CA GLU A 69 -4.93 -23.29 10.45
C GLU A 69 -6.25 -23.07 11.21
N ASN A 70 -6.43 -21.87 11.79
CA ASN A 70 -7.63 -21.50 12.55
C ASN A 70 -8.54 -20.48 11.82
N LYS A 71 -8.47 -20.39 10.49
CA LYS A 71 -9.23 -19.45 9.66
C LYS A 71 -10.06 -20.19 8.60
N MET A 72 -11.02 -19.48 8.01
CA MET A 72 -11.90 -20.07 6.99
C MET A 72 -11.21 -20.36 5.65
N ALA A 73 -10.13 -19.64 5.33
CA ALA A 73 -9.43 -19.82 4.07
C ALA A 73 -8.63 -21.13 4.12
N PRO A 74 -8.80 -22.03 3.13
CA PRO A 74 -8.32 -23.41 3.23
C PRO A 74 -6.80 -23.55 3.03
N SER A 75 -6.15 -22.56 2.42
CA SER A 75 -4.71 -22.56 2.19
C SER A 75 -4.21 -21.16 1.82
N ALA A 76 -2.89 -20.95 1.90
CA ALA A 76 -2.27 -19.73 1.41
C ALA A 76 -2.45 -19.56 -0.11
N SER A 77 -2.45 -20.66 -0.88
CA SER A 77 -2.70 -20.63 -2.32
C SER A 77 -4.13 -20.17 -2.64
N ALA A 78 -5.14 -20.63 -1.91
CA ALA A 78 -6.51 -20.20 -2.12
C ALA A 78 -6.72 -18.70 -1.84
N VAL A 79 -6.02 -18.16 -0.83
CA VAL A 79 -5.97 -16.71 -0.59
C VAL A 79 -5.32 -15.99 -1.77
N GLN A 80 -4.21 -16.52 -2.28
CA GLN A 80 -3.50 -15.94 -3.42
C GLN A 80 -4.36 -15.94 -4.69
N ASP A 81 -5.02 -17.05 -5.00
CA ASP A 81 -5.92 -17.18 -6.15
C ASP A 81 -7.09 -16.18 -6.07
N MET A 82 -7.65 -15.99 -4.87
CA MET A 82 -8.69 -14.99 -4.64
C MET A 82 -8.17 -13.56 -4.89
N LEU A 83 -6.97 -13.24 -4.41
CA LEU A 83 -6.36 -11.93 -4.62
C LEU A 83 -6.00 -11.68 -6.09
N ASP A 84 -5.55 -12.71 -6.81
CA ASP A 84 -5.23 -12.62 -8.24
C ASP A 84 -6.50 -12.49 -9.09
N LEU A 85 -7.58 -13.18 -8.74
CA LEU A 85 -8.89 -12.96 -9.36
C LEU A 85 -9.37 -11.51 -9.18
N LEU A 86 -9.22 -10.95 -7.96
CA LEU A 86 -9.57 -9.56 -7.69
C LEU A 86 -8.68 -8.61 -8.51
N ARG A 87 -7.37 -8.90 -8.62
CA ARG A 87 -6.44 -8.13 -9.43
C ARG A 87 -6.91 -8.10 -10.89
N ASP A 88 -7.16 -9.25 -11.49
CA ASP A 88 -7.53 -9.36 -12.91
C ASP A 88 -8.82 -8.58 -13.24
N LYS A 89 -9.72 -8.43 -12.27
CA LYS A 89 -10.95 -7.63 -12.42
C LYS A 89 -10.75 -6.15 -12.13
N CYS A 90 -10.02 -5.80 -11.07
CA CYS A 90 -9.93 -4.42 -10.58
C CYS A 90 -8.87 -3.60 -11.32
N VAL A 91 -7.76 -4.20 -11.76
CA VAL A 91 -6.65 -3.45 -12.37
C VAL A 91 -7.03 -2.77 -13.68
N PRO A 92 -7.73 -3.42 -14.63
CA PRO A 92 -8.16 -2.75 -15.85
C PRO A 92 -9.09 -1.56 -15.58
N LEU A 93 -10.00 -1.70 -14.61
CA LEU A 93 -10.93 -0.64 -14.21
C LEU A 93 -10.19 0.54 -13.59
N ALA A 94 -9.29 0.28 -12.64
CA ALA A 94 -8.48 1.33 -12.00
C ALA A 94 -7.61 2.10 -13.02
N ARG A 95 -7.10 1.42 -14.05
CA ARG A 95 -6.37 2.08 -15.16
C ARG A 95 -7.27 2.97 -16.00
N ALA A 96 -8.49 2.53 -16.30
CA ALA A 96 -9.46 3.34 -17.04
C ALA A 96 -9.89 4.58 -16.23
N GLU A 97 -10.23 4.41 -14.95
CA GLU A 97 -10.59 5.52 -14.05
C GLU A 97 -9.45 6.53 -13.91
N LEU A 98 -8.20 6.06 -13.83
CA LEU A 98 -7.03 6.94 -13.81
C LEU A 98 -6.90 7.74 -15.11
N ALA A 99 -7.09 7.10 -16.26
CA ALA A 99 -7.02 7.78 -17.56
C ALA A 99 -8.14 8.84 -17.72
N ASP A 100 -9.35 8.53 -17.27
CA ASP A 100 -10.47 9.48 -17.26
C ASP A 100 -10.18 10.68 -16.36
N LEU A 101 -9.59 10.43 -15.18
CA LEU A 101 -9.16 11.50 -14.27
C LEU A 101 -8.05 12.36 -14.89
N GLU A 102 -7.06 11.74 -15.55
CA GLU A 102 -5.98 12.44 -16.28
C GLU A 102 -6.55 13.39 -17.34
N ALA A 103 -7.50 12.91 -18.13
CA ALA A 103 -8.19 13.71 -19.15
C ALA A 103 -8.96 14.87 -18.51
N PHE A 104 -9.76 14.60 -17.46
CA PHE A 104 -10.53 15.62 -16.76
C PHE A 104 -9.62 16.72 -16.19
N VAL A 105 -8.53 16.37 -15.51
CA VAL A 105 -7.67 17.38 -14.89
C VAL A 105 -6.88 18.18 -15.93
N LYS A 106 -6.50 17.57 -17.06
CA LYS A 106 -5.86 18.30 -18.17
C LYS A 106 -6.76 19.41 -18.72
N ASP A 107 -8.05 19.17 -18.82
CA ASP A 107 -9.00 20.12 -19.40
C ASP A 107 -9.44 21.22 -18.41
N PHE A 108 -9.44 20.94 -17.10
CA PHE A 108 -10.03 21.83 -16.10
C PHE A 108 -9.05 22.42 -15.06
N ALA A 109 -7.90 21.79 -14.82
CA ALA A 109 -6.93 22.21 -13.81
C ALA A 109 -5.51 21.70 -14.11
N PRO A 110 -4.87 22.14 -15.22
CA PRO A 110 -3.60 21.59 -15.68
C PRO A 110 -2.44 21.75 -14.68
N ASP A 111 -2.51 22.72 -13.77
CA ASP A 111 -1.56 22.96 -12.67
C ASP A 111 -1.61 21.90 -11.55
N VAL A 112 -2.68 21.09 -11.51
CA VAL A 112 -2.87 19.95 -10.61
C VAL A 112 -2.12 18.71 -11.11
N LEU A 113 -1.78 18.63 -12.41
CA LEU A 113 -1.09 17.49 -13.01
C LEU A 113 0.31 17.24 -12.42
N ASP A 114 1.04 18.28 -12.03
CA ASP A 114 2.45 18.15 -11.65
C ASP A 114 2.70 17.59 -10.23
N GLY A 115 1.67 17.15 -9.52
CA GLY A 115 1.87 16.53 -8.19
C GLY A 115 0.69 15.69 -7.71
N LEU A 116 -0.54 16.03 -8.11
CA LEU A 116 -1.70 15.22 -7.77
C LEU A 116 -1.73 13.91 -8.60
N PHE A 117 -1.11 13.88 -9.79
CA PHE A 117 -1.05 12.65 -10.60
C PHE A 117 0.05 11.69 -10.19
N ALA A 118 1.15 12.15 -9.61
CA ALA A 118 2.03 11.25 -8.86
C ALA A 118 1.28 10.65 -7.65
N PHE A 119 0.43 11.45 -7.00
CA PHE A 119 -0.39 11.09 -5.84
C PHE A 119 -1.54 10.10 -6.16
N VAL A 120 -2.28 10.27 -7.27
CA VAL A 120 -3.30 9.29 -7.72
C VAL A 120 -2.63 8.10 -8.41
N ARG A 121 -1.54 8.28 -9.18
CA ARG A 121 -0.74 7.15 -9.66
C ARG A 121 -0.19 6.33 -8.50
N GLU A 122 0.38 6.89 -7.46
CA GLU A 122 0.89 6.09 -6.34
C GLU A 122 -0.22 5.36 -5.58
N LEU A 123 -1.41 5.96 -5.45
CA LEU A 123 -2.52 5.37 -4.72
C LEU A 123 -3.30 4.31 -5.54
N PHE A 124 -3.42 4.50 -6.86
CA PHE A 124 -4.24 3.67 -7.77
C PHE A 124 -3.48 2.99 -8.93
N GLY A 125 -2.34 3.51 -9.40
CA GLY A 125 -1.64 2.99 -10.59
C GLY A 125 -0.32 2.23 -10.32
N ILE A 126 0.61 2.83 -9.57
CA ILE A 126 1.92 2.31 -9.21
C ILE A 126 1.82 1.38 -8.01
N ARG A 127 0.96 1.60 -6.99
CA ARG A 127 0.81 0.60 -5.91
C ARG A 127 0.10 -0.68 -6.34
N ILE A 128 -0.66 -0.70 -7.43
CA ILE A 128 -1.20 -1.96 -7.97
C ILE A 128 -0.07 -2.83 -8.58
N GLU A 129 1.02 -2.24 -9.04
CA GLU A 129 2.17 -3.03 -9.49
C GLU A 129 3.23 -3.16 -8.40
N VAL A 130 3.53 -2.11 -7.63
CA VAL A 130 4.60 -2.05 -6.62
C VAL A 130 4.18 -2.58 -5.25
N SER A 131 2.93 -2.39 -4.80
CA SER A 131 2.45 -3.08 -3.57
C SER A 131 2.41 -4.59 -3.80
N TRP A 132 2.19 -5.00 -5.04
CA TRP A 132 2.13 -6.40 -5.42
C TRP A 132 3.51 -6.95 -5.78
N LEU A 133 4.43 -6.19 -6.40
CA LEU A 133 5.85 -6.55 -6.52
C LEU A 133 6.53 -6.60 -5.14
N TYR A 134 6.11 -5.76 -4.19
CA TYR A 134 6.54 -5.82 -2.80
C TYR A 134 5.99 -7.07 -2.12
N VAL A 135 4.69 -7.38 -2.28
CA VAL A 135 4.11 -8.68 -1.87
C VAL A 135 4.84 -9.85 -2.55
N ASP A 136 5.18 -9.76 -3.84
CA ASP A 136 5.88 -10.77 -4.61
C ASP A 136 7.35 -10.91 -4.17
N SER A 137 8.00 -9.81 -3.76
CA SER A 137 9.33 -9.84 -3.13
C SER A 137 9.30 -10.43 -1.73
N MET A 138 8.18 -10.26 -1.02
CA MET A 138 7.89 -10.90 0.27
C MET A 138 7.44 -12.36 0.13
N ARG A 139 7.02 -12.82 -1.06
CA ARG A 139 6.69 -14.25 -1.32
C ARG A 139 7.87 -15.18 -1.10
N GLY A 140 9.12 -14.67 -1.18
CA GLY A 140 10.33 -15.42 -0.85
C GLY A 140 10.76 -15.34 0.63
N LEU A 141 10.07 -14.54 1.44
CA LEU A 141 10.39 -14.33 2.85
C LEU A 141 9.36 -14.95 3.81
N ALA A 142 8.19 -15.36 3.30
CA ALA A 142 7.09 -15.97 4.07
C ALA A 142 7.18 -17.50 4.10
#